data_AF-C7MTP8-F1
#
_entry.id   AF-C7MTP8-F1
#
_cell.length_a   1.000
_cell.length_b   1.000
_cell.length_c   1.000
_cell.angle_alpha   90.00
_cell.angle_beta   90.00
_cell.angle_gamma   90.00
#
_symmetry.space_group_name_H-M   'P 1'
#
loop_
_entity.id
_entity.type
_entity.pdbx_description
1 polymer ?
#
loop_
_entity_poly.entity_id
_entity_poly.type
_entity_poly.pdbx_seq_one_letter_code
_entity_poly.pdbx_strand_id
1 'polypeptide(L)'
;MACVFQTFDVAERAIALGAAAEPTFLREGRHVAAVFREGRSLIVLDPYLLHTHPLLFDLDAASETGVLTCSSEAAPVRQDATGQRKPAMLTGNLKLRGDDGYTLALEYKKYSPTKDHYVLSRYFKLDSTHTTSPDLAEFDLDKDLTHPEQTSLSIRTLSDDLTTMGEVILPLRGWQQGPFTRERLWARNNQGVSFPATSEQARTVWDHVCESTGLDRETIEQHLLEASELYRKHADPTVDLATYNLDPE
;
A
#
# COMPACT_ATOMS: atom_id res chain seq x y z
N MET A 1 -4.48 8.94 0.18
CA MET A 1 -4.65 9.38 -1.22
C MET A 1 -3.52 8.96 -2.15
N ALA A 2 -2.23 9.04 -1.76
CA ALA A 2 -1.14 8.57 -2.63
C ALA A 2 -1.35 7.14 -3.19
N CYS A 3 -1.85 6.22 -2.37
CA CYS A 3 -2.21 4.86 -2.80
C CYS A 3 -3.30 4.80 -3.89
N VAL A 4 -4.26 5.72 -3.88
CA VAL A 4 -5.33 5.80 -4.88
C VAL A 4 -4.76 6.27 -6.22
N PHE A 5 -3.95 7.34 -6.20
CA PHE A 5 -3.27 7.84 -7.40
C PHE A 5 -2.31 6.81 -8.00
N GLN A 6 -1.56 6.08 -7.16
CA GLN A 6 -0.71 4.97 -7.62
C GLN A 6 -1.52 3.92 -8.38
N THR A 7 -2.73 3.58 -7.93
CA THR A 7 -3.61 2.66 -8.66
C THR A 7 -4.03 3.22 -10.02
N PHE A 8 -4.39 4.50 -10.11
CA PHE A 8 -4.73 5.14 -11.37
C PHE A 8 -3.55 5.17 -12.34
N ASP A 9 -2.37 5.61 -11.89
CA ASP A 9 -1.15 5.70 -12.69
C ASP A 9 -0.71 4.32 -13.21
N VAL A 10 -0.78 3.28 -12.38
CA VAL A 10 -0.44 1.91 -12.78
C VAL A 10 -1.44 1.37 -13.80
N ALA A 11 -2.73 1.67 -13.65
CA ALA A 11 -3.73 1.27 -14.63
C ALA A 11 -3.54 1.96 -15.99
N GLU A 12 -3.24 3.27 -15.99
CA GLU A 12 -2.92 4.01 -17.22
C GLU A 12 -1.69 3.41 -17.93
N ARG A 13 -0.64 3.09 -17.17
CA ARG A 13 0.55 2.41 -17.71
C ARG A 13 0.22 1.03 -18.28
N ALA A 14 -0.66 0.26 -17.62
CA ALA A 14 -1.08 -1.05 -18.13
C ALA A 14 -1.80 -0.92 -19.49
N ILE A 15 -2.68 0.08 -19.65
CA ILE A 15 -3.32 0.40 -20.92
C ILE A 15 -2.28 0.80 -21.98
N ALA A 16 -1.34 1.69 -21.63
CA ALA A 16 -0.29 2.11 -22.54
C ALA A 16 0.62 0.95 -22.99
N LEU A 17 0.76 -0.10 -22.17
CA LEU A 17 1.48 -1.33 -22.47
C LEU A 17 0.65 -2.39 -23.20
N GLY A 18 -0.62 -2.10 -23.50
CA GLY A 18 -1.48 -2.94 -24.35
C GLY A 18 -2.52 -3.77 -23.62
N ALA A 19 -2.89 -3.45 -22.38
CA ALA A 19 -4.07 -4.04 -21.75
C ALA A 19 -5.32 -3.78 -22.62
N ALA A 20 -6.11 -4.81 -22.89
CA ALA A 20 -7.14 -4.75 -23.92
C ALA A 20 -8.47 -4.15 -23.43
N ALA A 21 -8.67 -4.11 -22.12
CA ALA A 21 -9.88 -3.62 -21.48
C ALA A 21 -9.62 -2.35 -20.68
N GLU A 22 -10.59 -1.45 -20.64
CA GLU A 22 -10.58 -0.30 -19.71
C GLU A 22 -10.66 -0.78 -18.26
N PRO A 23 -9.91 -0.15 -17.33
CA PRO A 23 -9.97 -0.50 -15.92
C PRO A 23 -11.29 -0.07 -15.29
N THR A 24 -11.86 -0.92 -14.45
CA THR A 24 -12.86 -0.54 -13.46
C THR A 24 -12.16 -0.31 -12.12
N PHE A 25 -12.29 0.88 -11.55
CA PHE A 25 -11.72 1.18 -10.24
C PHE A 25 -12.74 0.89 -9.15
N LEU A 26 -12.48 -0.14 -8.34
CA LEU A 26 -13.32 -0.48 -7.19
C LEU A 26 -12.85 0.30 -5.97
N ARG A 27 -13.78 0.84 -5.18
CA ARG A 27 -13.49 1.66 -4.01
C ARG A 27 -14.06 1.07 -2.73
N GLU A 28 -13.24 1.06 -1.68
CA GLU A 28 -13.66 0.84 -0.29
C GLU A 28 -13.04 1.93 0.60
N GLY A 29 -13.87 2.88 1.05
CA GLY A 29 -13.39 4.03 1.81
C GLY A 29 -12.31 4.82 1.06
N ARG A 30 -11.08 4.77 1.58
CA ARG A 30 -9.88 5.46 1.04
C ARG A 30 -8.97 4.56 0.19
N HIS A 31 -9.40 3.33 -0.07
CA HIS A 31 -8.65 2.35 -0.85
C HIS A 31 -9.31 2.11 -2.21
N VAL A 32 -8.48 1.98 -3.25
CA VAL A 32 -8.90 1.76 -4.62
C VAL A 32 -8.01 0.71 -5.26
N ALA A 33 -8.61 -0.26 -5.92
CA ALA A 33 -7.92 -1.24 -6.77
C ALA A 33 -8.46 -1.17 -8.20
N ALA A 34 -7.59 -1.39 -9.18
CA ALA A 34 -7.97 -1.46 -10.59
C ALA A 34 -8.30 -2.90 -10.97
N VAL A 35 -9.42 -3.08 -11.66
CA VAL A 35 -9.87 -4.39 -12.14
C VAL A 35 -10.09 -4.34 -13.64
N PHE A 36 -9.44 -5.25 -14.36
CA PHE A 36 -9.60 -5.42 -15.79
C PHE A 36 -10.41 -6.69 -16.04
N ARG A 37 -11.41 -6.62 -16.92
CA ARG A 37 -12.18 -7.78 -17.34
C ARG A 37 -11.88 -8.08 -18.80
N GLU A 38 -11.22 -9.20 -19.05
CA GLU A 38 -10.84 -9.66 -20.38
C GLU A 38 -11.54 -10.99 -20.66
N GLY A 39 -12.70 -10.92 -21.32
CA GLY A 39 -13.54 -12.09 -21.57
C GLY A 39 -14.00 -12.77 -20.28
N ARG A 40 -13.43 -13.96 -20.01
CA ARG A 40 -13.71 -14.77 -18.82
C ARG A 40 -12.61 -14.67 -17.75
N SER A 41 -11.67 -13.73 -17.91
CA SER A 41 -10.65 -13.45 -16.92
C SER A 41 -10.92 -12.11 -16.22
N LEU A 42 -10.67 -12.09 -14.91
CA LEU A 42 -10.68 -10.87 -14.11
C LEU A 42 -9.28 -10.69 -13.52
N ILE A 43 -8.66 -9.56 -13.83
CA ILE A 43 -7.29 -9.20 -13.45
C ILE A 43 -7.36 -8.07 -12.44
N VAL A 44 -6.72 -8.23 -11.28
CA VAL A 44 -6.67 -7.20 -10.24
C VAL A 44 -5.27 -6.62 -10.12
N LEU A 45 -5.18 -5.31 -10.24
CA LEU A 45 -3.99 -4.50 -9.99
C LEU A 45 -4.21 -3.60 -8.77
N ASP A 46 -3.47 -3.90 -7.71
CA ASP A 46 -3.43 -3.10 -6.49
C ASP A 46 -1.99 -2.82 -6.03
N PRO A 47 -1.36 -1.72 -6.50
CA PRO A 47 0.02 -1.40 -6.15
C PRO A 47 0.20 -1.06 -4.66
N TYR A 48 -0.87 -0.76 -3.93
CA TYR A 48 -0.79 -0.50 -2.48
C TYR A 48 -0.48 -1.78 -1.69
N LEU A 49 -0.88 -2.95 -2.22
CA LEU A 49 -0.64 -4.27 -1.62
C LEU A 49 0.64 -4.95 -2.11
N LEU A 50 1.46 -4.27 -2.92
CA LEU A 50 2.84 -4.64 -3.29
C LEU A 50 2.98 -6.07 -3.86
N HIS A 51 1.96 -6.60 -4.53
CA HIS A 51 2.06 -7.87 -5.25
C HIS A 51 3.05 -7.75 -6.41
N THR A 52 3.80 -8.83 -6.66
CA THR A 52 4.79 -8.88 -7.75
C THR A 52 4.15 -9.22 -9.09
N HIS A 53 2.96 -9.85 -9.03
CA HIS A 53 2.16 -10.21 -10.19
C HIS A 53 0.68 -9.91 -9.91
N PRO A 54 -0.08 -9.47 -10.93
CA PRO A 54 -1.53 -9.25 -10.81
C PRO A 54 -2.24 -10.51 -10.32
N LEU A 55 -3.32 -10.34 -9.57
CA LEU A 55 -4.20 -11.47 -9.27
C LEU A 55 -5.03 -11.78 -10.53
N LEU A 56 -5.03 -13.05 -10.94
CA LEU A 56 -5.75 -13.53 -12.11
C LEU A 56 -6.84 -14.51 -11.66
N PHE A 57 -8.09 -14.16 -11.92
CA PHE A 57 -9.23 -15.03 -11.69
C PHE A 57 -9.77 -15.54 -13.02
N ASP A 58 -9.83 -16.86 -13.14
CA ASP A 58 -10.59 -17.54 -14.20
C ASP A 58 -12.05 -17.70 -13.75
N LEU A 59 -12.96 -16.94 -14.38
CA LEU A 59 -14.38 -16.94 -14.03
C LEU A 59 -15.08 -18.26 -14.40
N ASP A 60 -14.48 -19.08 -15.28
CA ASP A 60 -15.01 -20.40 -15.63
C ASP A 60 -14.63 -21.48 -14.62
N ALA A 61 -13.57 -21.25 -13.83
CA ALA A 61 -13.16 -22.13 -12.75
C ALA A 61 -14.06 -22.02 -11.50
N ALA A 62 -15.11 -21.20 -11.54
CA ALA A 62 -16.00 -20.99 -10.42
C ALA A 62 -16.65 -22.32 -10.00
N SER A 63 -16.31 -22.77 -8.79
CA SER A 63 -16.91 -23.95 -8.19
C SER A 63 -18.40 -23.74 -7.89
N GLU A 64 -19.10 -24.80 -7.45
CA GLU A 64 -20.49 -24.72 -6.98
C GLU A 64 -20.73 -23.64 -5.90
N THR A 65 -19.67 -23.27 -5.16
CA THR A 65 -19.75 -22.23 -4.12
C THR A 65 -19.81 -20.81 -4.67
N GLY A 66 -19.51 -20.61 -5.96
CA GLY A 66 -19.37 -19.28 -6.58
C GLY A 66 -18.19 -18.46 -6.03
N VAL A 67 -17.25 -19.12 -5.34
CA VAL A 67 -16.04 -18.49 -4.80
C VAL A 67 -14.82 -18.99 -5.56
N LEU A 68 -13.98 -18.05 -5.96
CA LEU A 68 -12.68 -18.24 -6.56
C LEU A 68 -11.61 -17.66 -5.66
N THR A 69 -10.50 -18.37 -5.49
CA THR A 69 -9.36 -17.91 -4.69
C THR A 69 -8.12 -17.96 -5.55
N CYS A 70 -7.33 -16.89 -5.53
CA CYS A 70 -6.00 -16.86 -6.09
C CYS A 70 -5.03 -16.12 -5.16
N SER A 71 -3.74 -16.32 -5.36
CA SER A 71 -2.70 -15.70 -4.55
C SER A 71 -1.50 -15.32 -5.40
N SER A 72 -0.83 -14.25 -5.01
CA SER A 72 0.40 -13.76 -5.62
C SER A 72 1.41 -13.41 -4.54
N GLU A 73 2.68 -13.71 -4.79
CA GLU A 73 3.76 -13.23 -3.94
C GLU A 73 3.79 -11.71 -3.93
N ALA A 74 4.28 -11.15 -2.84
CA ALA A 74 4.36 -9.71 -2.64
C ALA A 74 5.64 -9.33 -1.90
N ALA A 75 6.03 -8.07 -2.02
CA ALA A 75 7.06 -7.47 -1.18
C ALA A 75 6.50 -7.15 0.21
N PRO A 76 7.32 -7.05 1.26
CA PRO A 76 8.74 -7.38 1.30
C PRO A 76 9.00 -8.90 1.32
N VAL A 77 10.15 -9.31 0.79
CA VAL A 77 10.68 -10.67 0.96
C VAL A 77 11.62 -10.70 2.15
N ARG A 78 11.14 -11.27 3.27
CA ARG A 78 11.88 -11.33 4.53
C ARG A 78 12.65 -12.63 4.69
N GLN A 79 13.46 -12.73 5.73
CA GLN A 79 14.19 -13.94 6.07
C GLN A 79 13.77 -14.45 7.45
N ASP A 80 13.66 -15.77 7.58
CA ASP A 80 13.52 -16.42 8.89
C ASP A 80 14.89 -16.61 9.57
N ALA A 81 14.88 -17.19 10.78
CA ALA A 81 16.10 -17.44 11.56
C ALA A 81 17.11 -18.39 10.87
N THR A 82 16.68 -19.17 9.88
CA THR A 82 17.53 -20.05 9.07
C THR A 82 18.06 -19.37 7.80
N GLY A 83 17.63 -18.12 7.55
CA GLY A 83 17.92 -17.37 6.33
C GLY A 83 16.99 -17.72 5.16
N GLN A 84 15.96 -18.55 5.36
CA GLN A 84 15.02 -18.89 4.30
C GLN A 84 14.20 -17.65 3.92
N ARG A 85 14.05 -17.43 2.61
CA ARG A 85 13.22 -16.34 2.07
C ARG A 85 11.74 -16.63 2.34
N LYS A 86 11.03 -15.61 2.83
CA LYS A 86 9.60 -15.59 3.12
C LYS A 86 8.98 -14.35 2.44
N PRO A 87 8.51 -14.46 1.19
CA PRO A 87 7.81 -13.37 0.51
C PRO A 87 6.52 -13.02 1.26
N ALA A 88 6.09 -11.77 1.24
CA ALA A 88 4.74 -11.43 1.62
C ALA A 88 3.75 -12.09 0.64
N MET A 89 2.47 -12.13 1.00
CA MET A 89 1.45 -12.80 0.21
C MET A 89 0.22 -11.93 0.08
N LEU A 90 -0.24 -11.73 -1.15
CA LEU A 90 -1.57 -11.20 -1.45
C LEU A 90 -2.47 -12.38 -1.82
N THR A 91 -3.60 -12.53 -1.14
CA THR A 91 -4.64 -13.51 -1.47
C THR A 91 -5.92 -12.77 -1.83
N GLY A 92 -6.51 -13.09 -2.98
CA GLY A 92 -7.80 -12.58 -3.38
C GLY A 92 -8.86 -13.67 -3.33
N ASN A 93 -10.01 -13.35 -2.76
CA ASN A 93 -11.20 -14.19 -2.75
C ASN A 93 -12.33 -13.46 -3.49
N LEU A 94 -12.67 -13.94 -4.68
CA LEU A 94 -13.72 -13.40 -5.52
C LEU A 94 -14.99 -14.22 -5.34
N LYS A 95 -16.04 -13.60 -4.82
CA LYS A 95 -17.37 -14.19 -4.69
C LYS A 95 -18.29 -13.59 -5.75
N LEU A 96 -18.76 -14.43 -6.68
CA LEU A 96 -19.70 -14.02 -7.72
C LEU A 96 -21.09 -13.76 -7.13
N ARG A 97 -21.80 -12.79 -7.70
CA ARG A 97 -23.15 -12.35 -7.32
C ARG A 97 -23.99 -12.12 -8.58
N GLY A 98 -24.81 -13.10 -8.93
CA GLY A 98 -25.55 -13.08 -10.19
C GLY A 98 -24.62 -13.15 -11.40
N ASP A 99 -25.06 -12.62 -12.53
CA ASP A 99 -24.38 -12.83 -13.81
C ASP A 99 -23.11 -11.97 -13.98
N ASP A 100 -23.08 -10.77 -13.40
CA ASP A 100 -21.97 -9.82 -13.55
C ASP A 100 -21.48 -9.14 -12.27
N GLY A 101 -22.18 -9.33 -11.15
CA GLY A 101 -21.78 -8.76 -9.87
C GLY A 101 -20.74 -9.64 -9.17
N TYR A 102 -19.90 -9.03 -8.33
CA TYR A 102 -18.97 -9.75 -7.47
C TYR A 102 -18.54 -8.95 -6.25
N THR A 103 -17.97 -9.66 -5.28
CA THR A 103 -17.21 -9.07 -4.17
C THR A 103 -15.82 -9.67 -4.15
N LEU A 104 -14.81 -8.81 -4.08
CA LEU A 104 -13.42 -9.18 -4.00
C LEU A 104 -12.88 -8.84 -2.61
N ALA A 105 -12.50 -9.86 -1.84
CA ALA A 105 -11.77 -9.68 -0.59
C ALA A 105 -10.27 -9.87 -0.83
N LEU A 106 -9.47 -8.88 -0.48
CA LEU A 106 -8.00 -8.88 -0.60
C LEU A 106 -7.38 -8.99 0.78
N GLU A 107 -6.56 -10.02 1.00
CA GLU A 107 -5.79 -10.24 2.21
C GLU A 107 -4.30 -10.10 1.91
N TYR A 108 -3.65 -9.10 2.48
CA TYR A 108 -2.21 -8.92 2.36
C TYR A 108 -1.51 -9.24 3.68
N LYS A 109 -0.65 -10.26 3.65
CA LYS A 109 0.05 -10.84 4.81
C LYS A 109 1.55 -10.67 4.66
N LYS A 110 2.20 -10.21 5.72
CA LYS A 110 3.67 -10.09 5.81
C LYS A 110 4.20 -11.12 6.79
N TYR A 111 5.32 -11.78 6.45
CA TYR A 111 6.01 -12.65 7.40
C TYR A 111 6.66 -11.82 8.52
N SER A 112 6.46 -12.20 9.78
CA SER A 112 7.08 -11.59 10.95
C SER A 112 8.30 -12.42 11.37
N PRO A 113 9.55 -11.94 11.19
CA PRO A 113 10.73 -12.67 11.65
C PRO A 113 10.76 -12.83 13.18
N THR A 114 10.20 -11.87 13.91
CA THR A 114 10.18 -11.91 15.39
C THR A 114 9.17 -12.91 15.94
N LYS A 115 8.07 -13.18 15.22
CA LYS A 115 7.02 -14.12 15.64
C LYS A 115 7.01 -15.43 14.86
N ASP A 116 7.86 -15.57 13.85
CA ASP A 116 7.98 -16.71 12.96
C ASP A 116 6.65 -17.16 12.31
N HIS A 117 5.81 -16.21 11.89
CA HIS A 117 4.58 -16.51 11.14
C HIS A 117 4.11 -15.32 10.30
N TYR A 118 3.14 -15.58 9.41
CA TYR A 118 2.50 -14.55 8.59
C TYR A 118 1.43 -13.79 9.37
N VAL A 119 1.56 -12.47 9.41
CA VAL A 119 0.62 -11.55 10.07
C VAL A 119 -0.19 -10.82 9.01
N LEU A 120 -1.51 -10.76 9.20
CA LEU A 120 -2.40 -9.93 8.37
C LEU A 120 -2.02 -8.46 8.52
N SER A 121 -1.61 -7.83 7.43
CA SER A 121 -1.20 -6.44 7.41
C SER A 121 -2.31 -5.54 6.89
N ARG A 122 -3.00 -5.94 5.83
CA ARG A 122 -4.14 -5.21 5.25
C ARG A 122 -5.23 -6.17 4.81
N TYR A 123 -6.47 -5.70 4.93
CA TYR A 123 -7.66 -6.38 4.46
C TYR A 123 -8.55 -5.34 3.78
N PHE A 124 -9.02 -5.66 2.58
CA PHE A 124 -9.99 -4.84 1.87
C PHE A 124 -11.08 -5.72 1.28
N LYS A 125 -12.31 -5.18 1.22
CA LYS A 125 -13.48 -5.83 0.64
C LYS A 125 -14.16 -4.90 -0.35
N LEU A 126 -13.87 -5.14 -1.61
CA LEU A 126 -14.30 -4.35 -2.74
C LEU A 126 -15.58 -4.96 -3.34
N ASP A 127 -16.62 -4.15 -3.52
CA ASP A 127 -17.86 -4.56 -4.17
C ASP A 127 -17.89 -3.99 -5.60
N SER A 128 -18.23 -4.83 -6.58
CA SER A 128 -18.32 -4.43 -8.00
C SER A 128 -19.27 -3.27 -8.27
N THR A 129 -20.20 -2.99 -7.35
CA THR A 129 -21.16 -1.87 -7.45
C THR A 129 -20.62 -0.54 -6.93
N HIS A 130 -19.50 -0.56 -6.20
CA HIS A 130 -18.87 0.63 -5.65
C HIS A 130 -17.63 0.98 -6.47
N THR A 131 -17.86 1.77 -7.51
CA THR A 131 -16.82 2.23 -8.42
C THR A 131 -16.49 3.70 -8.18
N THR A 132 -15.32 4.11 -8.66
CA THR A 132 -14.89 5.52 -8.67
C THR A 132 -14.20 5.82 -10.00
N SER A 133 -14.00 7.09 -10.30
CA SER A 133 -13.19 7.53 -11.42
C SER A 133 -11.91 8.25 -10.96
N PRO A 134 -10.93 8.45 -11.85
CA PRO A 134 -9.77 9.31 -11.56
C PRO A 134 -10.11 10.78 -11.30
N ASP A 135 -11.39 11.20 -11.40
CA ASP A 135 -11.82 12.55 -11.09
C ASP A 135 -11.78 12.83 -9.57
N LEU A 136 -10.99 13.83 -9.19
CA LEU A 136 -10.81 14.24 -7.80
C LEU A 136 -12.05 14.84 -7.17
N ALA A 137 -13.03 15.27 -7.96
CA ALA A 137 -14.31 15.75 -7.46
C ALA A 137 -15.08 14.66 -6.66
N GLU A 138 -14.76 13.38 -6.84
CA GLU A 138 -15.36 12.26 -6.11
C GLU A 138 -14.73 12.02 -4.72
N PHE A 139 -13.67 12.76 -4.36
CA PHE A 139 -12.96 12.61 -3.09
C PHE A 139 -13.12 13.84 -2.20
N ASP A 140 -13.43 13.60 -0.93
CA ASP A 140 -13.36 14.62 0.10
C ASP A 140 -11.90 14.64 0.60
N LEU A 141 -11.06 15.38 -0.13
CA LEU A 141 -9.61 15.36 0.08
C LEU A 141 -9.22 15.75 1.51
N ASP A 142 -9.90 16.73 2.10
CA ASP A 142 -9.62 17.14 3.48
C ASP A 142 -9.86 15.96 4.43
N LYS A 143 -11.06 15.38 4.36
CA LYS A 143 -11.43 14.24 5.22
C LYS A 143 -10.57 13.00 4.97
N ASP A 144 -10.24 12.71 3.72
CA ASP A 144 -9.50 11.50 3.33
C ASP A 144 -8.01 11.60 3.68
N LEU A 145 -7.42 12.80 3.58
CA LEU A 145 -6.02 13.06 3.93
C LEU A 145 -5.81 13.17 5.44
N THR A 146 -6.80 13.66 6.19
CA THR A 146 -6.68 13.89 7.64
C THR A 146 -7.42 12.85 8.49
N HIS A 147 -7.80 11.71 7.89
CA HIS A 147 -8.51 10.65 8.58
C HIS A 147 -7.75 10.18 9.84
N PRO A 148 -8.41 9.90 10.99
CA PRO A 148 -7.74 9.53 12.24
C PRO A 148 -6.86 8.26 12.17
N GLU A 149 -7.11 7.37 11.20
CA GLU A 149 -6.25 6.20 10.95
C GLU A 149 -4.92 6.56 10.26
N GLN A 150 -4.80 7.76 9.70
CA GLN A 150 -3.57 8.30 9.13
C GLN A 150 -2.63 8.70 10.28
N THR A 151 -1.95 7.71 10.86
CA THR A 151 -1.05 7.90 12.01
C THR A 151 0.38 8.23 11.62
N SER A 152 0.71 8.21 10.32
CA SER A 152 2.00 8.61 9.77
C SER A 152 1.89 9.12 8.33
N LEU A 153 2.93 9.82 7.89
CA LEU A 153 3.27 10.01 6.48
C LEU A 153 4.48 9.12 6.16
N SER A 154 4.50 8.45 5.02
CA SER A 154 5.68 7.69 4.62
C SER A 154 5.91 7.68 3.12
N ILE A 155 7.18 7.57 2.76
CA ILE A 155 7.62 7.19 1.42
C ILE A 155 8.12 5.75 1.53
N ARG A 156 7.51 4.88 0.73
CA ARG A 156 7.86 3.47 0.64
C ARG A 156 8.32 3.17 -0.77
N THR A 157 9.46 2.50 -0.88
CA THR A 157 10.05 2.11 -2.15
C THR A 157 10.22 0.61 -2.22
N LEU A 158 10.30 0.11 -3.45
CA LEU A 158 10.72 -1.24 -3.76
C LEU A 158 11.97 -1.20 -4.64
N SER A 159 12.78 -2.25 -4.54
CA SER A 159 13.85 -2.53 -5.50
C SER A 159 13.27 -2.90 -6.86
N ASP A 160 14.10 -2.81 -7.90
CA ASP A 160 13.71 -3.15 -9.28
C ASP A 160 13.20 -4.59 -9.42
N ASP A 161 13.71 -5.51 -8.60
CA ASP A 161 13.26 -6.91 -8.56
C ASP A 161 11.96 -7.12 -7.75
N LEU A 162 11.39 -6.05 -7.20
CA LEU A 162 10.18 -6.02 -6.37
C LEU A 162 10.27 -6.89 -5.10
N THR A 163 11.47 -7.15 -4.57
CA THR A 163 11.62 -7.99 -3.37
C THR A 163 11.98 -7.22 -2.11
N THR A 164 12.77 -6.17 -2.24
CA THR A 164 13.33 -5.42 -1.13
C THR A 164 12.54 -4.14 -0.95
N MET A 165 12.14 -3.86 0.30
CA MET A 165 11.42 -2.64 0.66
C MET A 165 12.28 -1.75 1.56
N GLY A 166 12.22 -0.44 1.32
CA GLY A 166 12.63 0.59 2.27
C GLY A 166 11.48 1.55 2.54
N GLU A 167 11.40 2.08 3.75
CA GLU A 167 10.37 3.03 4.13
C GLU A 167 10.97 4.14 5.01
N VAL A 168 10.69 5.39 4.67
CA VAL A 168 10.95 6.55 5.52
C VAL A 168 9.62 7.06 6.04
N ILE A 169 9.52 7.25 7.35
CA ILE A 169 8.27 7.41 8.09
C ILE A 169 8.36 8.66 8.96
N LEU A 170 7.32 9.49 8.90
CA LEU A 170 7.05 10.56 9.85
C LEU A 170 5.79 10.20 10.65
N PRO A 171 5.92 9.70 11.90
CA PRO A 171 4.79 9.52 12.79
C PRO A 171 4.10 10.87 13.09
N LEU A 172 2.78 10.92 12.95
CA LEU A 172 2.00 12.17 13.07
C LEU A 172 1.48 12.43 14.49
N ARG A 173 1.62 11.50 15.43
CA ARG A 173 1.18 11.74 16.81
C ARG A 173 1.87 12.98 17.40
N GLY A 174 1.07 13.89 17.97
CA GLY A 174 1.54 15.16 18.53
C GLY A 174 1.72 16.28 17.49
N TRP A 175 1.14 16.16 16.30
CA TRP A 175 1.17 17.16 15.23
C TRP A 175 0.66 18.55 15.66
N GLN A 176 -0.21 18.63 16.68
CA GLN A 176 -0.72 19.90 17.22
C GLN A 176 0.34 20.71 17.99
N GLN A 177 1.44 20.08 18.41
CA GLN A 177 2.43 20.70 19.31
C GLN A 177 3.40 21.64 18.58
N GLY A 178 3.38 21.65 17.24
CA GLY A 178 4.26 22.47 16.42
C GLY A 178 4.71 21.75 15.14
N PRO A 179 5.58 22.38 14.34
CA PRO A 179 6.13 21.77 13.15
C PRO A 179 6.98 20.54 13.49
N PHE A 180 6.95 19.55 12.60
CA PHE A 180 7.85 18.41 12.67
C PHE A 180 9.25 18.80 12.20
N THR A 181 10.25 18.06 12.66
CA THR A 181 11.65 18.22 12.27
C THR A 181 12.22 16.89 11.79
N ARG A 182 13.38 16.93 11.11
CA ARG A 182 14.05 15.75 10.53
C ARG A 182 14.37 14.68 11.58
N GLU A 183 14.59 15.08 12.83
CA GLU A 183 14.88 14.18 13.95
C GLU A 183 13.69 13.28 14.33
N ARG A 184 12.47 13.62 13.87
CA ARG A 184 11.27 12.80 14.07
C ARG A 184 11.07 11.76 12.99
N LEU A 185 11.91 11.74 11.96
CA LEU A 185 11.85 10.72 10.93
C LEU A 185 12.42 9.40 11.41
N TRP A 186 11.79 8.32 10.95
CA TRP A 186 12.21 6.94 11.15
C TRP A 186 12.46 6.28 9.81
N ALA A 187 13.42 5.38 9.77
CA ALA A 187 13.65 4.50 8.63
C ALA A 187 13.27 3.07 9.02
N ARG A 188 12.62 2.34 8.12
CA ARG A 188 12.31 0.92 8.29
C ARG A 188 12.90 0.13 7.13
N ASN A 189 13.63 -0.92 7.47
CA ASN A 189 14.25 -1.80 6.49
C ASN A 189 13.30 -2.91 6.02
N ASN A 190 13.77 -3.71 5.07
CA ASN A 190 13.03 -4.82 4.49
C ASN A 190 12.58 -5.88 5.52
N GLN A 191 13.35 -6.06 6.61
CA GLN A 191 13.04 -7.00 7.69
C GLN A 191 12.03 -6.47 8.72
N GLY A 192 11.49 -5.26 8.51
CA GLY A 192 10.51 -4.65 9.41
C GLY A 192 11.12 -3.99 10.65
N VAL A 193 12.44 -3.83 10.70
CA VAL A 193 13.11 -3.17 11.83
C VAL A 193 13.15 -1.67 11.58
N SER A 194 12.70 -0.90 12.58
CA SER A 194 12.65 0.56 12.54
C SER A 194 13.81 1.18 13.34
N PHE A 195 14.37 2.26 12.84
CA PHE A 195 15.45 3.04 13.47
C PHE A 195 15.21 4.53 13.29
N PRO A 196 15.74 5.41 14.15
CA PRO A 196 15.78 6.84 13.87
C PRO A 196 16.46 7.09 12.51
N ALA A 197 15.90 7.95 11.66
CA ALA A 197 16.40 8.16 10.30
C ALA A 197 17.78 8.83 10.25
N THR A 198 18.25 9.39 11.36
CA THR A 198 19.60 9.95 11.53
C THR A 198 20.64 8.92 11.97
N SER A 199 20.22 7.69 12.30
CA SER A 199 21.09 6.63 12.79
C SER A 199 21.97 6.05 11.68
N GLU A 200 23.10 5.43 12.05
CA GLU A 200 23.97 4.75 11.09
C GLU A 200 23.28 3.56 10.43
N GLN A 201 22.42 2.87 11.17
CA GLN A 201 21.62 1.74 10.69
C GLN A 201 20.64 2.14 9.59
N ALA A 202 20.22 3.41 9.56
CA ALA A 202 19.32 3.93 8.53
C ALA A 202 20.02 4.15 7.17
N ARG A 203 21.36 4.13 7.10
CA ARG A 203 22.10 4.42 5.85
C ARG A 203 21.66 3.53 4.70
N THR A 204 21.57 2.22 4.91
CA THR A 204 21.18 1.28 3.84
C THR A 204 19.74 1.47 3.38
N VAL A 205 18.84 1.90 4.28
CA VAL A 205 17.47 2.25 3.92
C VAL A 205 17.46 3.54 3.08
N TRP A 206 18.27 4.53 3.46
CA TRP A 206 18.40 5.76 2.69
C TRP A 206 18.98 5.53 1.31
N ASP A 207 20.07 4.77 1.20
CA ASP A 207 20.69 4.43 -0.09
C ASP A 207 19.64 3.81 -1.02
N HIS A 208 18.88 2.84 -0.52
CA HIS A 208 17.81 2.18 -1.26
C HIS A 208 16.68 3.14 -1.67
N VAL A 209 16.17 3.95 -0.74
CA VAL A 209 15.06 4.88 -1.04
C VAL A 209 15.52 5.96 -2.04
N CYS A 210 16.74 6.48 -1.91
CA CYS A 210 17.29 7.46 -2.85
C CYS A 210 17.49 6.85 -4.24
N GLU A 211 18.02 5.62 -4.32
CA GLU A 211 18.17 4.88 -5.58
C GLU A 211 16.81 4.65 -6.27
N SER A 212 15.82 4.11 -5.55
CA SER A 212 14.49 3.81 -6.11
C SER A 212 13.70 5.05 -6.52
N THR A 213 13.90 6.19 -5.86
CA THR A 213 13.19 7.44 -6.19
C THR A 213 13.96 8.31 -7.19
N GLY A 214 15.27 8.09 -7.33
CA GLY A 214 16.16 9.02 -8.04
C GLY A 214 16.32 10.38 -7.36
N LEU A 215 15.87 10.52 -6.11
CA LEU A 215 15.94 11.76 -5.33
C LEU A 215 17.01 11.65 -4.24
N ASP A 216 17.58 12.79 -3.86
CA ASP A 216 18.46 12.83 -2.69
C ASP A 216 17.66 12.82 -1.38
N ARG A 217 18.37 12.49 -0.30
CA ARG A 217 17.82 12.43 1.06
C ARG A 217 17.15 13.74 1.48
N GLU A 218 17.77 14.88 1.21
CA GLU A 218 17.24 16.17 1.65
C GLU A 218 15.89 16.47 1.02
N THR A 219 15.73 16.17 -0.27
CA THR A 219 14.48 16.31 -1.00
C THR A 219 13.38 15.43 -0.42
N ILE A 220 13.71 14.16 -0.11
CA ILE A 220 12.76 13.20 0.49
C ILE A 220 12.32 13.67 1.89
N GLU A 221 13.28 14.08 2.73
CA GLU A 221 12.98 14.59 4.08
C GLU A 221 12.11 15.85 4.00
N GLN A 222 12.46 16.79 3.13
CA GLN A 222 11.72 18.02 2.93
C GLN A 222 10.29 17.76 2.47
N HIS A 223 10.10 16.82 1.53
CA HIS A 223 8.77 16.44 1.05
C HIS A 223 7.86 15.94 2.18
N LEU A 224 8.37 15.08 3.08
CA LEU A 224 7.61 14.58 4.22
C LEU A 224 7.26 15.69 5.22
N LEU A 225 8.17 16.64 5.44
CA LEU A 225 7.92 17.79 6.33
C LEU A 225 6.87 18.73 5.74
N GLU A 226 6.95 19.06 4.44
CA GLU A 226 5.95 19.88 3.75
C GLU A 226 4.57 19.22 3.75
N ALA A 227 4.51 17.91 3.50
CA ALA A 227 3.28 17.15 3.59
C ALA A 227 2.69 17.16 5.03
N SER A 228 3.53 17.18 6.06
CA SER A 228 3.08 17.29 7.45
C SER A 228 2.51 18.67 7.79
N GLU A 229 3.04 19.72 7.16
CA GLU A 229 2.50 21.09 7.32
C GLU A 229 1.13 21.22 6.65
N LEU A 230 0.94 20.58 5.50
CA LEU A 230 -0.38 20.45 4.88
C LEU A 230 -1.35 19.69 5.78
N TYR A 231 -0.92 18.55 6.35
CA TYR A 231 -1.72 17.81 7.32
C TYR A 231 -2.16 18.70 8.49
N ARG A 232 -1.22 19.41 9.13
CA ARG A 232 -1.51 20.28 10.28
C ARG A 232 -2.49 21.40 9.94
N LYS A 233 -2.45 21.94 8.72
CA LYS A 233 -3.34 23.01 8.29
C LYS A 233 -4.79 22.55 8.11
N HIS A 234 -5.00 21.31 7.71
CA HIS A 234 -6.32 20.80 7.32
C HIS A 234 -6.93 19.86 8.37
N ALA A 235 -6.11 19.22 9.22
CA ALA A 235 -6.60 18.27 10.21
C ALA A 235 -7.41 18.94 11.32
N ASP A 236 -8.46 18.25 11.79
CA ASP A 236 -9.24 18.69 12.94
C ASP A 236 -8.37 18.68 14.20
N PRO A 237 -8.12 19.84 14.84
CA PRO A 237 -7.23 19.94 16.00
C PRO A 237 -7.72 19.17 17.23
N THR A 238 -9.00 18.77 17.25
CA THR A 238 -9.58 17.99 18.35
C THR A 238 -9.27 16.49 18.26
N VAL A 239 -8.77 16.02 17.12
CA VAL A 239 -8.44 14.60 16.91
C VAL A 239 -7.05 14.28 17.46
N ASP A 240 -7.00 13.43 18.49
CA ASP A 240 -5.75 12.79 18.92
C ASP A 240 -5.47 11.55 18.07
N LEU A 241 -4.25 11.47 17.51
CA LEU A 241 -3.85 10.35 16.68
C LEU A 241 -3.23 9.25 17.53
N ALA A 242 -3.59 8.00 17.21
CA ALA A 242 -2.94 6.85 17.79
C ALA A 242 -1.44 6.83 17.47
N THR A 243 -0.64 6.22 18.35
CA THR A 243 0.79 6.02 18.09
C THR A 243 0.98 5.14 16.85
N TYR A 244 1.85 5.57 15.93
CA TYR A 244 2.30 4.72 14.84
C TYR A 244 3.20 3.60 15.38
N ASN A 245 2.90 2.35 15.02
CA ASN A 245 3.70 1.21 15.48
C ASN A 245 5.07 1.20 14.80
N LEU A 246 6.12 1.41 15.60
CA LEU A 246 7.53 1.33 15.18
C LEU A 246 8.20 0.03 15.65
N ASP A 247 7.50 -0.82 16.40
CA ASP A 247 8.02 -2.09 16.87
C ASP A 247 8.40 -2.98 15.67
N PRO A 248 9.42 -3.85 15.83
CA PRO A 248 9.79 -4.80 14.79
C PRO A 248 8.59 -5.67 14.39
N GLU A 249 8.27 -5.67 13.09
CA GLU A 249 7.15 -6.45 12.53
C GLU A 249 7.45 -7.92 12.38
#